data_AF-A0A9D4MNH1-F1
#
_entry.id   AF-A0A9D4MNH1-F1
#
_cell.length_a   1.000
_cell.length_b   1.000
_cell.length_c   1.000
_cell.angle_alpha   90.00
_cell.angle_beta   90.00
_cell.angle_gamma   90.00
#
_symmetry.space_group_name_H-M   'P 1'
#
loop_
_entity.id
_entity.type
_entity.pdbx_description
1 polymer ?
#
loop_
_entity_poly.entity_id
_entity_poly.type
_entity_poly.pdbx_seq_one_letter_code
_entity_poly.pdbx_strand_id
1 'polypeptide(L)' 'MTGSGPLFTLEEEAKLVAHIKLMADLGYGFTITEVVSKASDYAVFLKKRTRDKPFTVKWFKGLRNRWPELRVIKPRGGS' A
#
# COMPACT_ATOMS: atom_id res chain seq x y z
N MET A 1 22.40 -8.16 -12.05
CA MET A 1 21.99 -7.50 -10.79
C MET A 1 20.51 -7.80 -10.55
N THR A 2 20.19 -8.91 -9.90
CA THR A 2 18.80 -9.26 -9.54
C THR A 2 18.40 -8.50 -8.29
N GLY A 3 18.13 -7.20 -8.45
CA GLY A 3 17.50 -6.41 -7.39
C GLY A 3 16.09 -6.96 -7.19
N SER A 4 15.84 -7.63 -6.07
CA SER A 4 14.55 -8.24 -5.73
C SER A 4 13.41 -7.31 -6.12
N GLY A 5 12.60 -7.75 -7.09
CA GLY A 5 11.43 -7.02 -7.53
C GLY A 5 10.48 -6.70 -6.37
N PRO A 6 9.49 -5.83 -6.57
CA PRO A 6 8.48 -5.56 -5.55
C PRO A 6 7.91 -6.88 -5.02
N LEU A 7 7.68 -6.94 -3.69
CA LEU A 7 7.18 -8.15 -3.03
C LEU A 7 5.79 -8.56 -3.58
N PHE A 8 5.04 -7.58 -4.05
CA PHE A 8 3.81 -7.80 -4.80
C PHE A 8 4.07 -7.85 -6.30
N THR A 9 3.33 -8.71 -6.99
CA THR A 9 3.21 -8.67 -8.45
C THR A 9 2.43 -7.42 -8.86
N LEU A 10 2.54 -7.04 -10.13
CA LEU A 10 1.78 -5.91 -10.67
C LEU A 10 0.26 -6.07 -10.44
N GLU A 11 -0.26 -7.29 -10.59
CA GLU A 11 -1.68 -7.60 -10.37
C GLU A 11 -2.09 -7.44 -8.89
N GLU A 12 -1.24 -7.86 -7.96
CA GLU A 12 -1.48 -7.70 -6.52
C GLU A 12 -1.43 -6.23 -6.11
N GLU A 13 -0.49 -5.45 -6.66
CA GLU A 13 -0.47 -4.01 -6.47
C GLU A 13 -1.73 -3.37 -7.04
N ALA A 14 -2.15 -3.74 -8.25
CA ALA A 14 -3.35 -3.21 -8.88
C ALA A 14 -4.62 -3.48 -8.05
N LYS A 15 -4.76 -4.68 -7.46
CA LYS A 15 -5.88 -5.01 -6.56
C LYS A 15 -5.88 -4.13 -5.30
N LEU A 16 -4.71 -3.95 -4.68
CA LEU A 16 -4.58 -3.09 -3.52
C LEU A 16 -4.91 -1.62 -3.87
N VAL A 17 -4.42 -1.13 -5.00
CA VAL A 17 -4.67 0.24 -5.49
C VAL A 17 -6.14 0.44 -5.81
N ALA A 18 -6.79 -0.50 -6.48
CA ALA A 18 -8.22 -0.45 -6.76
C ALA A 18 -9.05 -0.39 -5.46
N HIS A 19 -8.69 -1.17 -4.45
CA HIS A 19 -9.34 -1.12 -3.15
C HIS A 19 -9.16 0.25 -2.47
N ILE A 20 -7.94 0.80 -2.47
CA ILE A 20 -7.64 2.12 -1.89
C ILE A 20 -8.46 3.22 -2.59
N LYS A 21 -8.53 3.19 -3.92
CA LYS A 21 -9.31 4.14 -4.72
C LYS A 21 -10.80 4.02 -4.41
N LEU A 22 -11.36 2.82 -4.46
CA LEU A 22 -12.77 2.59 -4.16
C LEU A 22 -13.16 3.17 -2.81
N MET A 23 -12.36 2.93 -1.78
CA MET A 23 -12.61 3.49 -0.45
C MET A 23 -12.49 5.01 -0.43
N ALA A 24 -11.52 5.58 -1.16
CA ALA A 24 -11.38 7.04 -1.30
C ALA A 24 -12.58 7.67 -2.03
N ASP A 25 -13.09 7.03 -3.09
CA ASP A 25 -14.32 7.43 -3.80
C ASP A 25 -15.56 7.37 -2.88
N LEU A 26 -15.59 6.41 -1.95
CA LEU A 26 -16.61 6.31 -0.91
C LEU A 26 -16.43 7.34 0.23
N GLY A 27 -15.45 8.24 0.15
CA GLY A 27 -15.17 9.26 1.16
C GLY A 27 -14.25 8.83 2.30
N TYR A 28 -13.74 7.59 2.28
CA TYR A 28 -12.78 7.07 3.26
C TYR A 28 -11.35 7.32 2.78
N GLY A 29 -10.80 8.46 3.18
CA GLY A 29 -9.38 8.74 2.96
C GLY A 29 -8.50 7.89 3.87
N PHE A 30 -7.55 7.15 3.30
CA PHE A 30 -6.52 6.46 4.08
C PHE A 30 -5.33 7.38 4.36
N THR A 31 -4.68 7.17 5.49
CA THR A 31 -3.32 7.66 5.77
C THR A 31 -2.27 6.69 5.22
N ILE A 32 -1.02 7.15 5.08
CA ILE A 32 0.10 6.29 4.63
C ILE A 32 0.23 5.06 5.53
N THR A 33 0.02 5.21 6.84
CA THR A 33 0.16 4.12 7.81
C THR A 33 -0.95 3.09 7.67
N GLU A 34 -2.18 3.51 7.38
CA GLU A 34 -3.28 2.58 7.13
C GLU A 34 -3.07 1.79 5.83
N VAL A 35 -2.60 2.45 4.77
CA VAL A 35 -2.24 1.76 3.52
C VAL A 35 -1.15 0.72 3.78
N VAL A 36 -0.11 1.09 4.54
CA VAL A 36 0.97 0.18 4.91
C VAL A 36 0.47 -0.99 5.77
N SER A 37 -0.45 -0.74 6.72
CA SER A 37 -1.06 -1.78 7.54
C SER A 37 -1.87 -2.76 6.69
N LYS A 38 -2.78 -2.25 5.85
CA LYS A 38 -3.59 -3.07 4.93
C LYS A 38 -2.74 -3.87 3.96
N ALA A 39 -1.69 -3.27 3.42
CA ALA A 39 -0.73 -3.97 2.58
C ALA A 39 -0.02 -5.10 3.35
N SER A 40 0.29 -4.89 4.63
CA SER A 40 0.96 -5.90 5.45
C SER A 40 0.03 -7.08 5.70
N ASP A 41 -1.23 -6.80 6.05
CA ASP A 41 -2.26 -7.83 6.22
C ASP A 41 -2.48 -8.60 4.92
N TYR A 42 -2.51 -7.91 3.78
CA TYR A 42 -2.63 -8.52 2.46
C TYR A 42 -1.43 -9.42 2.12
N ALA A 43 -0.19 -8.99 2.43
CA ALA A 43 0.99 -9.83 2.22
C ALA A 43 1.03 -11.06 3.13
N VAL A 44 0.51 -10.96 4.35
CA VAL A 44 0.34 -12.11 5.25
C VAL A 44 -0.70 -13.08 4.69
N PHE A 45 -1.84 -12.56 4.21
CA PHE A 45 -2.88 -13.37 3.58
C PHE A 45 -2.35 -14.13 2.34
N LEU A 46 -1.54 -13.47 1.51
CA LEU A 46 -0.87 -14.07 0.36
C LEU A 46 0.31 -14.98 0.72
N LYS A 47 0.60 -15.19 2.01
CA LYS A 47 1.74 -15.96 2.53
C LYS A 47 3.11 -15.47 2.03
N LYS A 48 3.21 -14.20 1.62
CA LYS A 48 4.46 -13.58 1.14
C LYS A 48 5.27 -12.93 2.26
N ARG A 49 4.65 -12.64 3.41
CA ARG A 49 5.28 -12.12 4.62
C ARG A 49 4.66 -12.70 5.88
N THR A 50 5.40 -12.58 6.98
CA THR A 50 4.92 -12.84 8.34
C THR A 50 4.46 -11.55 9.01
N ARG A 51 3.58 -11.66 10.02
CA ARG A 51 3.06 -10.50 10.77
C ARG A 51 4.17 -9.70 11.46
N ASP A 52 5.27 -10.36 11.83
CA ASP A 52 6.45 -9.75 12.45
C ASP A 52 7.25 -8.84 11.51
N LYS A 53 6.96 -8.85 10.20
CA LYS A 53 7.66 -8.06 9.19
C LYS A 53 6.66 -7.21 8.39
N PRO A 54 5.99 -6.22 9.01
CA PRO A 54 5.07 -5.34 8.30
C PRO A 54 5.81 -4.51 7.24
N PHE A 55 5.07 -4.03 6.25
CA PHE A 55 5.59 -3.03 5.33
C PHE A 55 5.91 -1.74 6.08
N THR A 56 6.77 -0.94 5.46
CA THR A 56 7.17 0.36 6.02
C THR A 56 6.68 1.48 5.12
N VAL A 57 6.72 2.70 5.63
CA VAL A 57 6.46 3.91 4.84
C VAL A 57 7.38 3.99 3.61
N LYS A 58 8.60 3.43 3.68
CA LYS A 58 9.53 3.35 2.54
C LYS A 58 8.98 2.48 1.41
N TRP A 59 8.34 1.35 1.73
CA TRP A 59 7.66 0.53 0.73
C TRP A 59 6.53 1.30 0.05
N PHE A 60 5.73 2.05 0.84
CA PHE A 60 4.65 2.86 0.29
C PHE A 60 5.16 3.94 -0.68
N LYS A 61 6.29 4.60 -0.38
CA LYS A 61 6.93 5.55 -1.32
C LYS A 61 7.26 4.88 -2.67
N GLY A 62 7.75 3.63 -2.63
CA GLY A 62 7.99 2.85 -3.84
C GLY A 62 6.70 2.51 -4.60
N LEU A 63 5.65 2.11 -3.88
CA LEU A 63 4.33 1.86 -4.47
C LEU A 63 3.79 3.13 -5.15
N ARG A 64 3.87 4.28 -4.48
CA ARG A 64 3.43 5.57 -5.00
C ARG A 64 4.21 6.01 -6.24
N ASN A 65 5.50 5.70 -6.33
CA ASN A 65 6.27 5.98 -7.55
C ASN A 65 5.79 5.14 -8.75
N ARG A 66 5.31 3.91 -8.51
CA ARG A 66 4.71 3.06 -9.56
C ARG A 66 3.26 3.45 -9.88
N TRP A 67 2.54 3.91 -8.87
CA TRP A 67 1.12 4.28 -8.92
C TRP A 67 0.94 5.74 -8.46
N PRO A 68 1.35 6.73 -9.28
CA PRO A 68 1.34 8.15 -8.90
C PRO A 68 -0.07 8.69 -8.62
N GLU A 69 -1.10 8.03 -9.13
CA GLU A 69 -2.52 8.28 -8.88
C GLU A 69 -2.97 8.04 -7.44
N LEU A 70 -2.20 7.32 -6.61
CA LEU A 70 -2.42 7.19 -5.17
C LEU A 70 -2.16 8.50 -4.38
N ARG A 71 -2.14 9.66 -5.04
CA ARG A 71 -1.86 10.97 -4.42
C ARG A 71 -2.91 11.39 -3.38
N VAL A 72 -4.03 10.68 -3.32
CA VAL A 72 -5.21 10.90 -2.45
C VAL A 72 -5.06 10.19 -1.11
N ILE A 73 -3.94 10.42 -0.42
CA ILE A 73 -3.79 9.98 0.97
C ILE A 73 -3.95 11.21 1.84
N LYS A 74 -4.93 11.13 2.76
CA LYS A 74 -5.22 12.22 3.69
C LYS A 74 -3.92 12.60 4.41
N PRO A 75 -3.46 13.87 4.36
CA PRO A 75 -2.40 14.30 5.26
C PRO A 75 -2.89 14.00 6.68
N ARG A 76 -2.02 13.49 7.55
CA ARG A 76 -2.35 13.43 8.99
C ARG A 76 -2.68 14.86 9.38
N GLY A 77 -3.96 15.13 9.65
CA GLY A 77 -4.41 16.46 10.05
C GLY A 77 -3.60 16.85 11.26
N GLY A 78 -2.77 17.88 11.11
CA GLY A 78 -2.30 18.66 12.22
C GLY A 78 -3.49 19.47 12.72
N SER A 79 -3.89 19.21 13.94
CA SER A 79 -4.54 20.18 14.83
C SER A 79 -3.93 19.97 16.20
#